data_AF-A0A8T5MEE0-F1
#
_entry.id   AF-A0A8T5MEE0-F1
#
_cell.length_a   1.000
_cell.length_b   1.000
_cell.length_c   1.000
_cell.angle_alpha   90.00
_cell.angle_beta   90.00
_cell.angle_gamma   90.00
#
_symmetry.space_group_name_H-M   'P 1'
#
loop_
_entity.id
_entity.type
_entity.pdbx_description
1 polymer ?
#
loop_
_entity_poly.entity_id
_entity_poly.type
_entity_poly.pdbx_seq_one_letter_code
_entity_poly.pdbx_strand_id
1 'polypeptide(L)'
;MDIDLYKLISKSDLVRISIKKEFRYHVKNKLKNKFGTLKQASIELGINFVTFQNWWLGRRGPLLKDWLNLCKKLDISEDKCFKNIENFYSNNQRYSIMFPRFREIDEELLAEGVGLYIAEGITSKNSNEISLSNTDFGVLKFYIKWLEHCFDIDKNKLNIYVYSHDENFNKNDLIEKWLKKLKVSRINKVYYYKKSTRECGLIVCSRSILRYLLNELIIEAKILIKEDKKLAHAYLRGILAGEGHVYIDKNRPIRYVEFGLKNKKEIEFIIDLLNMLGIKFSEIEKPNFTNIMIC
;
A
#
# COMPACT_ATOMS: atom_id res chain seq x y z
N MET A 1 -6.03 2.21 17.58
CA MET A 1 -4.59 2.47 17.89
C MET A 1 -3.97 3.15 16.69
N ASP A 2 -3.19 4.21 16.88
CA ASP A 2 -2.57 4.95 15.77
C ASP A 2 -1.21 4.37 15.36
N ILE A 3 -1.04 4.15 14.06
CA ILE A 3 0.26 3.88 13.42
C ILE A 3 0.86 5.19 12.93
N ASP A 4 2.15 5.41 13.22
CA ASP A 4 2.96 6.45 12.60
C ASP A 4 3.53 5.95 11.25
N LEU A 5 2.84 6.27 10.15
CA LEU A 5 3.23 5.89 8.79
C LEU A 5 4.59 6.47 8.38
N TYR A 6 5.01 7.60 8.98
CA TYR A 6 6.30 8.21 8.68
C TYR A 6 7.44 7.40 9.31
N LYS A 7 7.20 6.83 10.49
CA LYS A 7 8.14 5.87 11.09
C LYS A 7 8.21 4.59 10.26
N LEU A 8 7.08 4.06 9.81
CA LEU A 8 7.09 2.85 8.97
C LEU A 8 7.88 3.05 7.68
N ILE A 9 7.58 4.12 6.93
CA ILE A 9 8.28 4.37 5.67
C ILE A 9 9.77 4.69 5.87
N SER A 10 10.17 5.14 7.06
CA SER A 10 11.59 5.39 7.39
C SER A 10 12.44 4.11 7.47
N LYS A 11 11.82 2.93 7.60
CA LYS A 11 12.51 1.64 7.56
C LYS A 11 13.05 1.31 6.16
N SER A 12 12.52 1.94 5.10
CA SER A 12 12.97 1.73 3.72
C SER A 12 14.21 2.58 3.37
N ASP A 13 15.24 1.91 2.86
CA ASP A 13 16.47 2.57 2.36
C ASP A 13 16.29 3.24 0.99
N LEU A 14 15.11 3.12 0.37
CA LEU A 14 14.84 3.60 -0.99
C LEU A 14 13.99 4.88 -1.04
N VAL A 15 13.52 5.35 0.11
CA VAL A 15 12.62 6.50 0.22
C VAL A 15 13.43 7.79 0.30
N ARG A 16 13.10 8.73 -0.58
CA ARG A 16 13.58 10.11 -0.55
C ARG A 16 12.47 11.05 -0.12
N ILE A 17 12.89 12.22 0.34
CA ILE A 17 11.98 13.27 0.79
C ILE A 17 12.29 14.62 0.15
N SER A 18 11.26 15.39 -0.10
CA SER A 18 11.36 16.83 -0.32
C SER A 18 11.15 17.52 1.02
N ILE A 19 11.91 18.57 1.28
CA ILE A 19 11.96 19.25 2.58
C ILE A 19 11.76 20.74 2.35
N LYS A 20 10.92 21.35 3.19
CA LYS A 20 10.66 22.79 3.20
C LYS A 20 11.95 23.58 3.16
N LYS A 21 11.98 24.61 2.30
CA LYS A 21 13.19 25.40 2.00
C LYS A 21 13.78 26.04 3.26
N GLU A 22 12.93 26.59 4.12
CA GLU A 22 13.27 27.26 5.37
C GLU A 22 13.93 26.28 6.34
N PHE A 23 13.39 25.05 6.44
CA PHE A 23 13.95 24.02 7.29
C PHE A 23 15.30 23.52 6.77
N ARG A 24 15.46 23.41 5.44
CA ARG A 24 16.78 23.11 4.84
C ARG A 24 17.83 24.17 5.20
N TYR A 25 17.47 25.46 5.19
CA TYR A 25 18.38 26.52 5.63
C TYR A 25 18.71 26.43 7.13
N HIS A 26 17.71 26.17 7.97
CA HIS A 26 17.92 25.97 9.41
C HIS A 26 18.92 24.84 9.68
N VAL A 27 18.73 23.68 9.05
CA VAL A 27 19.62 22.52 9.18
C VAL A 27 21.02 22.84 8.63
N LYS A 28 21.11 23.51 7.47
CA LYS A 28 22.36 23.96 6.86
C LYS A 28 23.17 24.86 7.79
N ASN A 29 22.52 25.80 8.49
CA ASN A 29 23.18 26.69 9.44
C ASN A 29 23.67 25.92 10.67
N LYS A 30 22.86 25.00 11.21
CA LYS A 30 23.30 24.11 12.30
C LYS A 30 24.54 23.28 11.91
N LEU A 31 24.59 22.76 10.68
CA LEU A 31 25.76 22.03 10.17
C LEU A 31 27.01 22.90 10.10
N LYS A 32 26.90 24.13 9.58
CA LYS A 32 28.02 25.07 9.54
C LYS A 32 28.51 25.43 10.93
N ASN A 33 27.60 25.67 11.88
CA ASN A 33 27.99 25.98 13.25
C ASN A 33 28.70 24.81 13.93
N LYS A 34 28.28 23.56 13.65
CA LYS A 34 28.86 22.36 14.27
C LYS A 34 30.17 21.90 13.62
N PHE A 35 30.29 22.00 12.30
CA PHE A 35 31.40 21.42 11.53
C PHE A 35 32.25 22.45 10.78
N GLY A 36 31.96 23.75 10.92
CA GLY A 36 32.60 24.84 10.19
C GLY A 36 32.06 24.98 8.75
N THR A 37 32.37 24.00 7.90
CA THR A 37 31.98 24.01 6.48
C THR A 37 31.07 22.84 6.10
N LEU A 38 30.30 23.00 5.02
CA LEU A 38 29.50 21.90 4.48
C LEU A 38 30.35 20.75 3.93
N LYS A 39 31.58 21.04 3.49
CA LYS A 39 32.52 20.02 3.02
C LYS A 39 32.99 19.15 4.18
N GLN A 40 33.40 19.76 5.29
CA GLN A 40 33.74 19.04 6.53
C GLN A 40 32.54 18.24 7.05
N ALA A 41 31.34 18.84 7.09
CA ALA A 41 30.13 18.12 7.47
C ALA A 41 29.87 16.89 6.58
N SER A 42 30.07 16.98 5.26
CA SER A 42 29.87 15.84 4.37
C SER A 42 30.85 14.68 4.62
N ILE A 43 32.11 15.00 4.96
CA ILE A 43 33.14 14.01 5.29
C ILE A 43 32.75 13.29 6.59
N GLU A 44 32.40 14.05 7.63
CA GLU A 44 32.00 13.52 8.94
C GLU A 44 30.71 12.68 8.90
N LEU A 45 29.85 12.96 7.93
CA LEU A 45 28.61 12.21 7.73
C LEU A 45 28.78 11.02 6.77
N GLY A 46 29.94 10.87 6.10
CA GLY A 46 30.15 9.82 5.10
C GLY A 46 29.31 10.00 3.84
N ILE A 47 28.91 11.23 3.51
CA ILE A 47 28.05 11.54 2.35
C ILE A 47 28.90 12.19 1.27
N ASN A 48 28.77 11.71 0.02
CA ASN A 48 29.41 12.36 -1.12
C ASN A 48 29.03 13.86 -1.20
N PHE A 49 30.04 14.75 -1.25
CA PHE A 49 29.82 16.20 -1.16
C PHE A 49 28.89 16.75 -2.25
N VAL A 50 28.94 16.24 -3.48
CA VAL A 50 28.06 16.67 -4.58
C VAL A 50 26.61 16.29 -4.28
N THR A 51 26.39 15.07 -3.79
CA THR A 51 25.06 14.62 -3.34
C THR A 51 24.55 15.50 -2.21
N PHE A 52 25.41 15.78 -1.22
CA PHE A 52 25.09 16.63 -0.09
C PHE A 52 24.72 18.06 -0.52
N GLN A 53 25.49 18.64 -1.44
CA GLN A 53 25.22 19.96 -2.00
C GLN A 53 23.86 20.02 -2.72
N ASN A 54 23.50 18.96 -3.45
CA ASN A 54 22.20 18.88 -4.13
C ASN A 54 21.01 18.92 -3.17
N TRP A 55 21.15 18.43 -1.93
CA TRP A 55 20.10 18.52 -0.91
C TRP A 55 19.78 19.97 -0.57
N TRP A 56 20.83 20.77 -0.37
CA TRP A 56 20.71 22.18 -0.02
C TRP A 56 20.20 23.03 -1.18
N LEU A 57 20.59 22.68 -2.41
CA LEU A 57 20.09 23.34 -3.62
C LEU A 57 18.67 22.92 -3.99
N GLY A 58 18.14 21.84 -3.39
CA GLY A 58 16.81 21.33 -3.69
C GLY A 58 16.70 20.61 -5.03
N ARG A 59 17.85 20.30 -5.64
CA ARG A 59 17.92 19.57 -6.91
C ARG A 59 17.58 18.09 -6.73
N ARG A 60 17.98 17.54 -5.57
CA ARG A 60 17.69 16.17 -5.17
C ARG A 60 17.55 16.13 -3.66
N GLY A 61 16.49 15.52 -3.17
CA GLY A 61 16.28 15.34 -1.74
C GLY A 61 17.09 14.17 -1.17
N PRO A 62 17.35 14.20 0.15
CA PRO A 62 18.04 13.13 0.85
C PRO A 62 17.20 11.86 0.87
N LEU A 63 17.86 10.72 1.12
CA LEU A 63 17.16 9.54 1.62
C LEU A 63 16.61 9.88 3.01
N LEU A 64 15.42 9.37 3.33
CA LEU A 64 14.76 9.67 4.61
C LEU A 64 15.64 9.23 5.79
N LYS A 65 16.19 8.01 5.73
CA LYS A 65 17.09 7.47 6.75
C LYS A 65 18.32 8.36 6.98
N ASP A 66 18.99 8.79 5.91
CA ASP A 66 20.15 9.68 6.00
C ASP A 66 19.77 11.03 6.61
N TRP A 67 18.60 11.56 6.24
CA TRP A 67 18.10 12.82 6.76
C TRP A 67 17.79 12.74 8.26
N LEU A 68 17.13 11.67 8.72
CA LEU A 68 16.83 11.45 10.13
C LEU A 68 18.12 11.28 10.95
N ASN A 69 19.09 10.52 10.44
CA ASN A 69 20.40 10.36 11.08
C ASN A 69 21.14 11.71 11.20
N LEU A 70 21.09 12.53 10.15
CA LEU A 70 21.64 13.88 10.15
C LEU A 70 20.94 14.78 11.17
N CYS A 71 19.60 14.78 11.19
CA CYS A 71 18.79 15.51 12.17
C CYS A 71 19.18 15.14 13.61
N LYS A 72 19.31 13.84 13.90
CA LYS A 72 19.70 13.31 15.21
C LYS A 72 21.06 13.81 15.64
N LYS A 73 22.06 13.80 14.74
CA LYS A 73 23.40 14.35 15.01
C LYS A 73 23.42 15.87 15.27
N LEU A 74 22.34 16.60 14.95
CA LEU A 74 22.20 18.04 15.16
C LEU A 74 21.23 18.41 16.28
N ASP A 75 20.83 17.43 17.09
CA ASP A 75 19.86 17.59 18.17
C ASP A 75 18.54 18.19 17.65
N ILE A 76 18.08 17.65 16.51
CA ILE A 76 16.79 17.98 15.92
C ILE A 76 15.88 16.78 16.10
N SER A 77 14.75 16.98 16.79
CA SER A 77 13.79 15.91 17.03
C SER A 77 13.21 15.36 15.72
N GLU A 78 12.92 14.07 15.73
CA GLU A 78 12.32 13.36 14.60
C GLU A 78 10.99 13.99 14.17
N ASP A 79 10.14 14.34 15.14
CA ASP A 79 8.88 15.06 14.90
C ASP A 79 9.09 16.36 14.13
N LYS A 80 10.12 17.13 14.48
CA LYS A 80 10.44 18.37 13.79
C LYS A 80 10.89 18.08 12.37
N CYS A 81 11.63 17.00 12.12
CA CYS A 81 12.01 16.60 10.77
C CYS A 81 10.79 16.17 9.95
N PHE A 82 9.91 15.33 10.50
CA PHE A 82 8.67 14.89 9.85
C PHE A 82 7.72 16.04 9.51
N LYS A 83 7.52 17.02 10.41
CA LYS A 83 6.65 18.19 10.19
C LYS A 83 7.11 19.11 9.04
N ASN A 84 8.35 18.93 8.58
CA ASN A 84 8.98 19.70 7.51
C ASN A 84 9.21 18.91 6.22
N ILE A 85 8.73 17.66 6.14
CA ILE A 85 8.64 16.91 4.89
C ILE A 85 7.49 17.47 4.06
N GLU A 86 7.74 17.74 2.78
CA GLU A 86 6.72 18.19 1.82
C GLU A 86 6.15 17.03 1.02
N ASN A 87 7.01 16.07 0.63
CA ASN A 87 6.60 14.92 -0.16
C ASN A 87 7.58 13.76 0.06
N PHE A 88 7.10 12.53 -0.10
CA PHE A 88 7.93 11.33 -0.28
C PHE A 88 8.00 10.96 -1.76
N TYR A 89 9.14 10.45 -2.21
CA TYR A 89 9.33 9.92 -3.56
C TYR A 89 10.50 8.93 -3.59
N SER A 90 10.60 8.13 -4.65
CA SER A 90 11.70 7.18 -4.81
C SER A 90 12.81 7.82 -5.68
N ASN A 91 13.05 7.30 -6.88
CA ASN A 91 14.03 7.86 -7.80
C ASN A 91 13.48 8.98 -8.68
N ASN A 92 12.16 9.06 -8.85
CA ASN A 92 11.52 10.04 -9.73
C ASN A 92 10.51 10.90 -8.98
N GLN A 93 10.81 12.20 -8.87
CA GLN A 93 9.97 13.18 -8.17
C GLN A 93 8.57 13.35 -8.80
N ARG A 94 8.35 12.99 -10.07
CA ARG A 94 7.01 13.01 -10.70
C ARG A 94 6.02 12.08 -10.00
N TYR A 95 6.54 11.10 -9.27
CA TYR A 95 5.77 10.17 -8.46
C TYR A 95 5.82 10.49 -6.98
N SER A 96 6.00 11.77 -6.65
CA SER A 96 5.88 12.21 -5.28
C SER A 96 4.46 12.06 -4.76
N ILE A 97 4.37 11.82 -3.46
CA ILE A 97 3.14 11.61 -2.73
C ILE A 97 3.30 12.18 -1.33
N MET A 98 2.21 12.75 -0.82
CA MET A 98 2.03 12.96 0.60
C MET A 98 0.95 12.03 1.11
N PHE A 99 1.15 11.50 2.31
CA PHE A 99 0.17 10.71 3.03
C PHE A 99 0.10 11.23 4.47
N PRO A 100 -1.01 10.99 5.17
CA PRO A 100 -1.16 11.19 6.61
C PRO A 100 0.03 10.64 7.39
N ARG A 101 0.45 11.35 8.45
CA ARG A 101 1.47 10.82 9.36
C ARG A 101 0.90 9.73 10.26
N PHE A 102 -0.24 9.99 10.87
CA PHE A 102 -0.89 9.05 11.77
C PHE A 102 -2.13 8.47 11.10
N ARG A 103 -2.31 7.16 11.26
CA ARG A 103 -3.53 6.46 10.85
C ARG A 103 -3.96 5.49 11.91
N GLU A 104 -5.24 5.57 12.27
CA GLU A 104 -5.87 4.58 13.12
C GLU A 104 -5.98 3.25 12.36
N ILE A 105 -5.71 2.15 13.05
CA ILE A 105 -6.13 0.83 12.58
C ILE A 105 -7.58 0.64 12.98
N ASP A 106 -8.46 0.84 12.01
CA ASP A 106 -9.87 0.56 12.13
C ASP A 106 -10.24 -0.80 11.48
N GLU A 107 -11.42 -1.29 11.87
CA GLU A 107 -12.04 -2.47 11.28
C GLU A 107 -12.53 -2.20 9.86
N GLU A 108 -13.05 -1.00 9.59
CA GLU A 108 -13.84 -0.74 8.38
C GLU A 108 -13.02 -0.64 7.11
N LEU A 109 -11.80 -0.12 7.20
CA LEU A 109 -11.00 0.22 6.02
C LEU A 109 -9.59 -0.33 6.13
N LEU A 110 -8.90 -0.18 7.26
CA LEU A 110 -7.50 -0.57 7.31
C LEU A 110 -7.32 -2.09 7.35
N ALA A 111 -7.92 -2.78 8.31
CA ALA A 111 -7.74 -4.23 8.46
C ALA A 111 -8.32 -5.00 7.26
N GLU A 112 -9.52 -4.66 6.81
CA GLU A 112 -10.17 -5.27 5.64
C GLU A 112 -9.43 -4.94 4.34
N GLY A 113 -8.92 -3.71 4.18
CA GLY A 113 -8.08 -3.33 3.04
C GLY A 113 -6.74 -4.05 2.98
N VAL A 114 -6.10 -4.27 4.13
CA VAL A 114 -4.89 -5.09 4.22
C VAL A 114 -5.19 -6.54 3.81
N GLY A 115 -6.26 -7.14 4.32
CA GLY A 115 -6.69 -8.49 3.92
C GLY A 115 -6.95 -8.60 2.42
N LEU A 116 -7.70 -7.65 1.86
CA LEU A 116 -7.99 -7.61 0.42
C LEU A 116 -6.72 -7.46 -0.42
N TYR A 117 -5.79 -6.60 -0.01
CA TYR A 117 -4.53 -6.42 -0.74
C TYR A 117 -3.63 -7.67 -0.66
N ILE A 118 -3.66 -8.42 0.43
CA ILE A 118 -2.94 -9.70 0.50
C ILE A 118 -3.54 -10.75 -0.45
N ALA A 119 -4.87 -10.77 -0.57
CA ALA A 119 -5.59 -11.66 -1.46
C ALA A 119 -5.37 -11.31 -2.95
N GLU A 120 -5.66 -10.07 -3.35
CA GLU A 120 -5.77 -9.68 -4.77
C GLU A 120 -4.68 -8.70 -5.24
N GLY A 121 -3.80 -8.28 -4.35
CA GLY A 121 -2.71 -7.37 -4.67
C GLY A 121 -1.72 -8.01 -5.63
N ILE A 122 -1.47 -7.37 -6.76
CA ILE A 122 -0.45 -7.81 -7.72
C ILE A 122 0.93 -7.46 -7.15
N THR A 123 1.60 -8.44 -6.55
CA THR A 123 2.87 -8.27 -5.84
C THR A 123 4.10 -8.67 -6.67
N SER A 124 4.09 -8.39 -7.99
CA SER A 124 5.26 -8.65 -8.83
C SER A 124 6.52 -8.01 -8.22
N LYS A 125 7.58 -8.80 -8.01
CA LYS A 125 8.84 -8.32 -7.41
C LYS A 125 9.40 -7.11 -8.17
N ASN A 126 9.17 -7.04 -9.48
CA ASN A 126 9.66 -5.98 -10.36
C ASN A 126 8.71 -4.79 -10.52
N SER A 127 7.50 -4.85 -9.95
CA SER A 127 6.54 -3.75 -10.06
C SER A 127 6.85 -2.63 -9.07
N ASN A 128 7.02 -1.41 -9.54
CA ASN A 128 7.11 -0.23 -8.68
C ASN A 128 5.74 0.35 -8.32
N GLU A 129 4.69 -0.44 -8.50
CA GLU A 129 3.30 -0.01 -8.39
C GLU A 129 2.55 -0.98 -7.50
N ILE A 130 1.49 -0.49 -6.88
CA ILE A 130 0.50 -1.35 -6.24
C ILE A 130 -0.71 -1.39 -7.15
N SER A 131 -1.29 -2.57 -7.31
CA SER A 131 -2.47 -2.71 -8.13
C SER A 131 -3.33 -3.87 -7.69
N LEU A 132 -4.61 -3.77 -7.98
CA LEU A 132 -5.61 -4.79 -7.71
C LEU A 132 -6.48 -4.94 -8.95
N SER A 133 -6.72 -6.18 -9.37
CA SER A 133 -7.65 -6.50 -10.45
C SER A 133 -8.81 -7.32 -9.93
N ASN A 134 -10.04 -6.99 -10.29
CA ASN A 134 -11.19 -7.81 -9.92
C ASN A 134 -12.35 -7.62 -10.93
N THR A 135 -13.25 -8.60 -10.98
CA THR A 135 -14.45 -8.55 -11.83
C THR A 135 -15.64 -7.91 -11.10
N ASP A 136 -15.62 -7.87 -9.77
CA ASP A 136 -16.65 -7.27 -8.93
C ASP A 136 -16.40 -5.77 -8.69
N PHE A 137 -17.41 -4.95 -9.02
CA PHE A 137 -17.33 -3.50 -8.82
C PHE A 137 -17.31 -3.09 -7.35
N GLY A 138 -17.91 -3.87 -6.45
CA GLY A 138 -17.89 -3.65 -5.00
C GLY A 138 -16.47 -3.71 -4.45
N VAL A 139 -15.74 -4.78 -4.77
CA VAL A 139 -14.32 -4.97 -4.40
C VAL A 139 -13.46 -3.82 -4.92
N LEU A 140 -13.62 -3.46 -6.20
CA LEU A 140 -12.87 -2.36 -6.80
C LEU A 140 -13.18 -1.00 -6.15
N LYS A 141 -14.46 -0.71 -5.86
CA LYS A 141 -14.85 0.51 -5.14
C LYS A 141 -14.28 0.55 -3.73
N PHE A 142 -14.29 -0.58 -3.03
CA PHE A 142 -13.68 -0.68 -1.71
C PHE A 142 -12.18 -0.43 -1.77
N TYR A 143 -11.47 -1.01 -2.74
CA TYR A 143 -10.04 -0.76 -2.94
C TYR A 143 -9.74 0.73 -3.22
N ILE A 144 -10.56 1.42 -4.03
CA ILE A 144 -10.44 2.88 -4.23
C ILE A 144 -10.63 3.62 -2.91
N LYS A 145 -11.70 3.31 -2.17
CA LYS A 145 -12.01 3.93 -0.87
C LYS A 145 -10.89 3.71 0.14
N TRP A 146 -10.29 2.51 0.16
CA TRP A 146 -9.14 2.18 1.00
C TRP A 146 -7.93 3.05 0.65
N LEU A 147 -7.61 3.19 -0.64
CA LEU A 147 -6.51 4.05 -1.09
C LEU A 147 -6.73 5.53 -0.73
N GLU A 148 -7.95 6.03 -0.96
CA GLU A 148 -8.35 7.40 -0.61
C GLU A 148 -8.26 7.63 0.90
N HIS A 149 -8.86 6.76 1.70
CA HIS A 149 -8.97 6.98 3.14
C HIS A 149 -7.65 6.75 3.87
N CYS A 150 -7.01 5.59 3.65
CA CYS A 150 -5.83 5.21 4.41
C CYS A 150 -4.58 6.00 3.97
N PHE A 151 -4.48 6.37 2.69
CA PHE A 151 -3.26 6.95 2.13
C PHE A 151 -3.43 8.32 1.47
N ASP A 152 -4.64 8.91 1.52
CA ASP A 152 -4.95 10.22 0.92
C ASP A 152 -4.68 10.26 -0.61
N ILE A 153 -4.90 9.13 -1.27
CA ILE A 153 -4.73 9.00 -2.72
C ILE A 153 -5.99 9.47 -3.41
N ASP A 154 -5.94 10.65 -4.02
CA ASP A 154 -7.00 11.09 -4.94
C ASP A 154 -7.27 10.04 -6.02
N LYS A 155 -8.49 9.49 -6.05
CA LYS A 155 -8.90 8.47 -7.02
C LYS A 155 -8.72 8.90 -8.48
N ASN A 156 -8.73 10.21 -8.77
CA ASN A 156 -8.51 10.73 -10.11
C ASN A 156 -7.04 10.61 -10.56
N LYS A 157 -6.11 10.37 -9.62
CA LYS A 157 -4.70 10.09 -9.91
C LYS A 157 -4.43 8.61 -10.16
N LEU A 158 -5.38 7.73 -9.87
CA LEU A 158 -5.27 6.31 -10.17
C LEU A 158 -5.25 6.10 -11.70
N ASN A 159 -4.57 5.03 -12.11
CA ASN A 159 -4.64 4.52 -13.47
C ASN A 159 -5.62 3.34 -13.47
N ILE A 160 -6.68 3.45 -14.26
CA ILE A 160 -7.73 2.44 -14.33
C ILE A 160 -7.73 1.83 -15.72
N TYR A 161 -7.56 0.52 -15.78
CA TYR A 161 -7.59 -0.26 -17.00
C TYR A 161 -8.77 -1.21 -16.97
N VAL A 162 -9.41 -1.41 -18.11
CA VAL A 162 -10.52 -2.36 -18.26
C VAL A 162 -10.14 -3.41 -19.29
N TYR A 163 -10.36 -4.67 -18.96
CA TYR A 163 -10.15 -5.80 -19.85
C TYR A 163 -11.50 -6.39 -20.25
N SER A 164 -11.77 -6.44 -21.55
CA SER A 164 -12.91 -7.16 -22.12
C SER A 164 -12.47 -8.56 -22.55
N HIS A 165 -13.35 -9.54 -22.37
CA HIS A 165 -13.20 -10.89 -22.93
C HIS A 165 -13.85 -11.01 -24.31
N ASP A 166 -14.73 -10.07 -24.67
CA ASP A 166 -15.33 -9.99 -26.00
C ASP A 166 -14.41 -9.18 -26.92
N GLU A 167 -14.10 -9.71 -28.09
CA GLU A 167 -13.27 -9.07 -29.12
C GLU A 167 -14.02 -7.97 -29.88
N ASN A 168 -15.35 -8.06 -29.91
CA ASN A 168 -16.23 -7.13 -30.64
C ASN A 168 -16.85 -6.05 -29.74
N PHE A 169 -16.30 -5.86 -28.53
CA PHE A 169 -16.84 -4.91 -27.57
C PHE A 169 -16.82 -3.47 -28.08
N ASN A 170 -17.88 -2.71 -27.80
CA ASN A 170 -17.85 -1.26 -27.98
C ASN A 170 -17.07 -0.61 -26.84
N LYS A 171 -15.92 -0.03 -27.17
CA LYS A 171 -15.03 0.62 -26.22
C LYS A 171 -15.69 1.77 -25.46
N ASN A 172 -16.52 2.58 -26.11
CA ASN A 172 -17.12 3.76 -25.47
C ASN A 172 -18.19 3.35 -24.45
N ASP A 173 -19.04 2.39 -24.81
CA ASP A 173 -20.06 1.86 -23.91
C ASP A 173 -19.42 1.23 -22.66
N LEU A 174 -18.30 0.53 -22.85
CA LEU A 174 -17.55 -0.07 -21.76
C LEU A 174 -16.91 1.01 -20.86
N ILE A 175 -16.32 2.06 -21.44
CA ILE A 175 -15.81 3.19 -20.65
C ILE A 175 -16.94 3.84 -19.83
N GLU A 176 -18.08 4.16 -20.46
CA GLU A 176 -19.21 4.81 -19.79
C GLU A 176 -19.75 3.96 -18.63
N LYS A 177 -19.96 2.66 -18.86
CA LYS A 177 -20.36 1.68 -17.84
C LYS A 177 -19.42 1.72 -16.63
N TRP A 178 -18.11 1.66 -16.88
CA TRP A 178 -17.09 1.59 -15.84
C TRP A 178 -16.93 2.91 -15.08
N LEU A 179 -16.96 4.06 -15.77
CA LEU A 179 -16.97 5.39 -15.14
C LEU A 179 -18.14 5.52 -14.16
N LYS A 180 -19.35 5.15 -14.60
CA LYS A 180 -20.57 5.21 -13.78
C LYS A 180 -20.51 4.27 -12.57
N LYS A 181 -20.07 3.03 -12.77
CA LYS A 181 -20.03 2.01 -11.69
C LYS A 181 -18.97 2.30 -10.63
N LEU A 182 -17.79 2.77 -11.03
CA LEU A 182 -16.69 3.08 -10.12
C LEU A 182 -16.73 4.50 -9.55
N LYS A 183 -17.54 5.40 -10.14
CA LYS A 183 -17.61 6.84 -9.76
C LYS A 183 -16.23 7.52 -9.83
N VAL A 184 -15.54 7.29 -10.94
CA VAL A 184 -14.22 7.85 -11.27
C VAL A 184 -14.34 8.74 -12.50
N SER A 185 -13.42 9.68 -12.67
CA SER A 185 -13.46 10.64 -13.77
C SER A 185 -12.87 10.12 -15.09
N ARG A 186 -12.05 9.06 -15.04
CA ARG A 186 -11.34 8.56 -16.21
C ARG A 186 -11.12 7.04 -16.18
N ILE A 187 -11.13 6.44 -17.37
CA ILE A 187 -10.58 5.12 -17.65
C ILE A 187 -9.39 5.34 -18.58
N ASN A 188 -8.20 4.92 -18.17
CA ASN A 188 -6.97 5.23 -18.89
C ASN A 188 -6.88 4.46 -20.20
N LYS A 189 -7.15 3.15 -20.16
CA LYS A 189 -7.15 2.29 -21.36
C LYS A 189 -8.14 1.14 -21.19
N VAL A 190 -8.61 0.65 -22.33
CA VAL A 190 -9.44 -0.54 -22.43
C VAL A 190 -8.78 -1.50 -23.40
N TYR A 191 -8.75 -2.78 -23.04
CA TYR A 191 -8.04 -3.83 -23.76
C TYR A 191 -8.95 -5.03 -24.00
N TYR A 192 -8.78 -5.71 -25.13
CA TYR A 192 -9.23 -7.08 -25.29
C TYR A 192 -8.22 -8.03 -24.62
N TYR A 193 -8.72 -8.98 -23.84
CA TYR A 193 -7.90 -10.00 -23.19
C TYR A 193 -8.56 -11.38 -23.32
N LYS A 194 -8.11 -12.13 -24.33
CA LYS A 194 -8.65 -13.46 -24.71
C LYS A 194 -8.69 -14.49 -23.57
N LYS A 195 -7.80 -14.38 -22.57
CA LYS A 195 -7.76 -15.29 -21.43
C LYS A 195 -8.77 -14.94 -20.33
N SER A 196 -9.35 -13.75 -20.36
CA SER A 196 -10.39 -13.40 -19.39
C SER A 196 -11.67 -14.13 -19.74
N THR A 197 -12.39 -14.60 -18.72
CA THR A 197 -13.74 -15.15 -18.88
C THR A 197 -14.82 -14.10 -18.67
N ARG A 198 -14.45 -12.92 -18.15
CA ARG A 198 -15.35 -11.81 -17.82
C ARG A 198 -14.66 -10.47 -18.04
N GLU A 199 -15.44 -9.39 -18.06
CA GLU A 199 -14.84 -8.07 -17.94
C GLU A 199 -14.15 -7.92 -16.57
N CYS A 200 -12.96 -7.32 -16.56
CA CYS A 200 -12.19 -7.12 -15.33
C CYS A 200 -11.62 -5.70 -15.29
N GLY A 201 -11.61 -5.10 -14.11
CA GLY A 201 -11.00 -3.81 -13.87
C GLY A 201 -9.69 -3.97 -13.14
N LEU A 202 -8.67 -3.24 -13.56
CA LEU A 202 -7.37 -3.15 -12.88
C LEU A 202 -7.15 -1.71 -12.43
N ILE A 203 -6.96 -1.54 -11.13
CA ILE A 203 -6.68 -0.26 -10.50
C ILE A 203 -5.22 -0.23 -10.12
N VAL A 204 -4.49 0.76 -10.64
CA VAL A 204 -3.04 0.89 -10.46
C VAL A 204 -2.72 2.22 -9.81
N CYS A 205 -1.96 2.17 -8.71
CA CYS A 205 -1.32 3.32 -8.11
C CYS A 205 0.18 3.24 -8.41
N SER A 206 0.62 4.03 -9.40
CA SER A 206 2.01 4.08 -9.88
C SER A 206 2.97 4.83 -8.94
N ARG A 207 2.85 4.62 -7.63
CA ARG A 207 3.64 5.30 -6.59
C ARG A 207 4.44 4.27 -5.80
N SER A 208 5.71 4.07 -6.14
CA SER A 208 6.53 3.02 -5.50
C SER A 208 6.73 3.21 -4.00
N ILE A 209 6.64 4.45 -3.52
CA ILE A 209 6.65 4.77 -2.09
C ILE A 209 5.53 4.07 -1.35
N LEU A 210 4.34 4.01 -1.95
CA LEU A 210 3.20 3.36 -1.32
C LEU A 210 3.43 1.86 -1.17
N ARG A 211 4.13 1.22 -2.11
CA ARG A 211 4.54 -0.18 -1.97
C ARG A 211 5.46 -0.40 -0.75
N TYR A 212 6.47 0.46 -0.58
CA TYR A 212 7.37 0.37 0.57
C TYR A 212 6.61 0.58 1.89
N LEU A 213 5.67 1.54 1.91
CA LEU A 213 4.83 1.78 3.07
C LEU A 213 3.94 0.57 3.37
N LEU A 214 3.27 0.02 2.36
CA LEU A 214 2.37 -1.12 2.52
C LEU A 214 3.09 -2.35 3.08
N ASN A 215 4.29 -2.65 2.62
CA ASN A 215 5.06 -3.79 3.12
C ASN A 215 5.28 -3.70 4.63
N GLU A 216 5.67 -2.51 5.13
CA GLU A 216 5.87 -2.28 6.56
C GLU A 216 4.54 -2.22 7.32
N LEU A 217 3.51 -1.59 6.74
CA LEU A 217 2.18 -1.49 7.32
C LEU A 217 1.51 -2.85 7.51
N ILE A 218 1.64 -3.76 6.54
CA ILE A 218 1.11 -5.13 6.64
C ILE A 218 1.68 -5.83 7.87
N ILE A 219 2.99 -5.71 8.11
CA ILE A 219 3.66 -6.36 9.24
C ILE A 219 3.08 -5.85 10.57
N GLU A 220 3.00 -4.53 10.73
CA GLU A 220 2.49 -3.89 11.95
C GLU A 220 0.99 -4.15 12.15
N ALA A 221 0.19 -4.05 11.08
CA ALA A 221 -1.23 -4.31 11.13
C ALA A 221 -1.50 -5.75 11.59
N LYS A 222 -0.73 -6.73 11.11
CA LYS A 222 -0.90 -8.13 11.49
C LYS A 222 -0.62 -8.42 12.96
N ILE A 223 0.33 -7.72 13.57
CA ILE A 223 0.59 -7.83 15.02
C ILE A 223 -0.70 -7.48 15.78
N LEU A 224 -1.35 -6.38 15.38
CA LEU A 224 -2.53 -5.86 16.06
C LEU A 224 -3.80 -6.64 15.75
N ILE A 225 -3.92 -7.13 14.51
CA ILE A 225 -5.00 -8.03 14.09
C ILE A 225 -4.99 -9.33 14.91
N LYS A 226 -3.81 -9.84 15.33
CA LYS A 226 -3.71 -11.02 16.19
C LYS A 226 -4.16 -10.79 17.63
N GLU A 227 -4.33 -9.54 18.05
CA GLU A 227 -4.69 -9.18 19.43
C GLU A 227 -6.16 -8.74 19.55
N ASP A 228 -6.82 -8.44 18.43
CA ASP A 228 -8.20 -7.93 18.39
C ASP A 228 -9.10 -8.76 17.46
N LYS A 229 -10.15 -9.36 18.04
CA LYS A 229 -11.10 -10.20 17.30
C LYS A 229 -11.85 -9.45 16.20
N LYS A 230 -12.17 -8.18 16.40
CA LYS A 230 -12.90 -7.41 15.41
C LYS A 230 -12.01 -7.07 14.22
N LEU A 231 -10.74 -6.71 14.47
CA LEU A 231 -9.74 -6.54 13.42
C LEU A 231 -9.49 -7.85 12.66
N ALA A 232 -9.47 -9.00 13.35
CA ALA A 232 -9.37 -10.30 12.71
C ALA A 232 -10.56 -10.62 11.81
N HIS A 233 -11.79 -10.37 12.27
CA HIS A 233 -12.97 -10.49 11.42
C HIS A 233 -12.86 -9.61 10.17
N ALA A 234 -12.43 -8.35 10.31
CA ALA A 234 -12.24 -7.44 9.20
C ALA A 234 -11.19 -7.93 8.20
N TYR A 235 -10.03 -8.35 8.68
CA TYR A 235 -8.98 -8.93 7.84
C TYR A 235 -9.48 -10.13 7.05
N LEU A 236 -10.20 -11.06 7.69
CA LEU A 236 -10.76 -12.24 7.04
C LEU A 236 -11.83 -11.90 6.00
N ARG A 237 -12.65 -10.85 6.23
CA ARG A 237 -13.57 -10.34 5.18
C ARG A 237 -12.81 -9.87 3.95
N GLY A 238 -11.69 -9.17 4.14
CA GLY A 238 -10.84 -8.73 3.04
C GLY A 238 -10.26 -9.89 2.24
N ILE A 239 -9.72 -10.89 2.94
CA ILE A 239 -9.23 -12.12 2.30
C ILE A 239 -10.34 -12.80 1.52
N LEU A 240 -11.53 -12.93 2.13
CA LEU A 240 -12.69 -13.56 1.52
C LEU A 240 -13.19 -12.79 0.29
N ALA A 241 -13.16 -11.46 0.31
CA ALA A 241 -13.58 -10.64 -0.82
C ALA A 241 -12.68 -10.83 -2.05
N GLY A 242 -11.42 -11.22 -1.85
CA GLY A 242 -10.49 -11.50 -2.94
C GLY A 242 -10.44 -12.97 -3.37
N GLU A 243 -10.15 -13.87 -2.43
CA GLU A 243 -9.89 -15.29 -2.73
C GLU A 243 -11.09 -16.22 -2.40
N GLY A 244 -12.20 -15.65 -1.96
CA GLY A 244 -13.34 -16.39 -1.44
C GLY A 244 -14.23 -17.03 -2.50
N HIS A 245 -14.61 -18.27 -2.22
CA HIS A 245 -15.66 -19.01 -2.89
C HIS A 245 -16.71 -19.45 -1.88
N VAL A 246 -17.95 -19.03 -2.09
CA VAL A 246 -19.09 -19.40 -1.23
C VAL A 246 -19.84 -20.55 -1.88
N TYR A 247 -19.96 -21.66 -1.17
CA TYR A 247 -20.71 -22.83 -1.62
C TYR A 247 -22.09 -22.83 -0.97
N ILE A 248 -23.12 -22.72 -1.79
CA ILE A 248 -24.53 -22.69 -1.37
C ILE A 248 -25.18 -24.02 -1.73
N ASP A 249 -26.00 -24.57 -0.83
CA ASP A 249 -26.80 -25.77 -1.08
C ASP A 249 -28.26 -25.37 -1.27
N LYS A 250 -29.05 -26.14 -2.03
CA LYS A 250 -30.49 -25.88 -2.24
C LYS A 250 -31.26 -25.79 -0.92
N ASN A 251 -30.80 -26.51 0.10
CA ASN A 251 -31.45 -26.63 1.40
C ASN A 251 -30.76 -25.82 2.51
N ARG A 252 -29.62 -25.17 2.24
CA ARG A 252 -28.88 -24.37 3.22
C ARG A 252 -28.29 -23.12 2.55
N PRO A 253 -28.53 -21.92 3.11
CA PRO A 253 -28.10 -20.67 2.49
C PRO A 253 -26.58 -20.58 2.30
N ILE A 254 -25.77 -21.21 3.16
CA ILE A 254 -24.32 -21.39 3.01
C ILE A 254 -23.95 -22.77 3.55
N ARG A 255 -23.21 -23.56 2.77
CA ARG A 255 -22.69 -24.87 3.18
C ARG A 255 -21.29 -24.75 3.78
N TYR A 256 -20.40 -24.07 3.07
CA TYR A 256 -19.07 -23.73 3.54
C TYR A 256 -18.51 -22.57 2.69
N VAL A 257 -17.44 -21.98 3.20
CA VAL A 257 -16.68 -20.93 2.52
C VAL A 257 -15.26 -21.44 2.34
N GLU A 258 -14.71 -21.28 1.14
CA GLU A 258 -13.36 -21.71 0.78
C GLU A 258 -12.55 -20.49 0.34
N PHE A 259 -11.28 -20.41 0.71
CA PHE A 259 -10.34 -19.54 0.02
C PHE A 259 -9.03 -20.29 -0.22
N GLY A 260 -8.47 -20.11 -1.41
CA GLY A 260 -7.28 -20.80 -1.88
C GLY A 260 -6.06 -19.88 -1.83
N LEU A 261 -5.08 -20.20 -1.00
CA LEU A 261 -3.86 -19.39 -0.85
C LEU A 261 -2.61 -20.19 -1.18
N LYS A 262 -1.60 -19.52 -1.73
CA LYS A 262 -0.29 -20.14 -2.06
C LYS A 262 0.77 -19.88 -1.00
N ASN A 263 0.64 -18.80 -0.25
CA ASN A 263 1.66 -18.38 0.71
C ASN A 263 1.43 -19.06 2.06
N LYS A 264 2.32 -20.01 2.41
CA LYS A 264 2.23 -20.77 3.66
C LYS A 264 2.16 -19.89 4.92
N LYS A 265 2.92 -18.79 4.97
CA LYS A 265 2.88 -17.86 6.12
C LYS A 265 1.53 -17.15 6.26
N GLU A 266 0.86 -16.88 5.13
CA GLU A 266 -0.49 -16.31 5.16
C GLU A 266 -1.53 -17.32 5.60
N ILE A 267 -1.40 -18.57 5.17
CA ILE A 267 -2.26 -19.69 5.60
C ILE A 267 -2.15 -19.88 7.11
N GLU A 268 -0.93 -19.99 7.64
CA GLU A 268 -0.66 -20.10 9.09
C GLU A 268 -1.26 -18.90 9.85
N PHE A 269 -1.07 -17.69 9.33
CA PHE A 269 -1.64 -16.48 9.93
C PHE A 269 -3.17 -16.54 9.99
N ILE A 270 -3.84 -16.97 8.91
CA ILE A 270 -5.31 -17.08 8.88
C ILE A 270 -5.80 -18.19 9.82
N ILE A 271 -5.10 -19.32 9.90
CA ILE A 271 -5.39 -20.40 10.85
C ILE A 271 -5.35 -19.87 12.29
N ASP A 272 -4.33 -19.09 12.65
CA ASP A 272 -4.24 -18.45 13.97
C ASP A 272 -5.47 -17.57 14.23
N LEU A 273 -5.91 -16.77 13.25
CA LEU A 273 -7.09 -15.92 13.39
C LEU A 273 -8.37 -16.73 13.54
N LEU A 274 -8.56 -17.79 12.76
CA LEU A 274 -9.74 -18.65 12.86
C LEU A 274 -9.82 -19.34 14.23
N ASN A 275 -8.69 -19.84 14.74
CA ASN A 275 -8.58 -20.40 16.08
C ASN A 275 -8.92 -19.35 17.15
N MET A 276 -8.36 -18.14 17.04
CA MET A 276 -8.65 -17.03 17.96
C MET A 276 -10.15 -16.67 17.98
N LEU A 277 -10.81 -16.76 16.83
CA LEU A 277 -12.24 -16.50 16.68
C LEU A 277 -13.13 -17.68 17.06
N GLY A 278 -12.56 -18.87 17.33
CA GLY A 278 -13.32 -20.09 17.60
C GLY A 278 -14.09 -20.60 16.38
N ILE A 279 -13.64 -20.26 15.17
CA ILE A 279 -14.27 -20.67 13.91
C ILE A 279 -13.73 -22.06 13.54
N LYS A 280 -14.65 -23.00 13.26
CA LYS A 280 -14.27 -24.33 12.81
C LYS A 280 -13.86 -24.29 11.35
N PHE A 281 -12.73 -24.93 11.03
CA PHE A 281 -12.25 -25.04 9.66
C PHE A 281 -11.62 -26.41 9.41
N SER A 282 -11.46 -26.74 8.13
CA SER A 282 -10.64 -27.86 7.67
C SER A 282 -9.66 -27.39 6.61
N GLU A 283 -8.44 -27.90 6.67
CA GLU A 283 -7.38 -27.64 5.69
C GLU A 283 -7.37 -28.74 4.63
N ILE A 284 -7.29 -28.35 3.36
CA ILE A 284 -7.15 -29.28 2.24
C ILE A 284 -5.94 -28.85 1.41
N GLU A 285 -4.85 -29.60 1.54
CA GLU A 285 -3.65 -29.41 0.72
C GLU A 285 -3.91 -29.83 -0.72
N LYS A 286 -3.56 -28.96 -1.67
CA LYS A 286 -3.55 -29.25 -3.11
C LYS A 286 -2.14 -28.97 -3.67
N PRO A 287 -1.77 -29.53 -4.83
CA PRO A 287 -0.39 -29.45 -5.34
C PRO A 287 0.21 -28.03 -5.47
N ASN A 288 -0.63 -26.99 -5.59
CA ASN A 288 -0.18 -25.62 -5.84
C ASN A 288 -0.73 -24.57 -4.86
N PHE A 289 -1.61 -24.97 -3.93
CA PHE A 289 -2.29 -24.07 -2.99
C PHE A 289 -2.91 -24.88 -1.86
N THR A 290 -3.20 -24.20 -0.75
CA THR A 290 -3.94 -24.78 0.36
C THR A 290 -5.30 -24.12 0.42
N ASN A 291 -6.34 -24.94 0.59
CA ASN A 291 -7.68 -24.47 0.82
C ASN A 291 -8.00 -24.51 2.30
N ILE A 292 -8.56 -23.42 2.80
CA ILE A 292 -9.20 -23.41 4.11
C ILE A 292 -10.70 -23.40 3.88
N MET A 293 -11.38 -24.44 4.37
CA MET A 293 -12.84 -24.54 4.35
C MET A 293 -13.40 -24.17 5.72
N ILE A 294 -14.23 -23.15 5.78
CA ILE A 294 -14.95 -22.71 6.96
C ILE A 294 -16.38 -23.24 6.90
N CYS A 295 -16.82 -23.93 7.96
CA CYS A 295 -18.14 -24.55 8.07
C CYS A 295 -19.05 -23.80 9.05
#